data_AF-A0A1X1MTJ7-F1
#
_entry.id   AF-A0A1X1MTJ7-F1
#
_cell.length_a   1.000
_cell.length_b   1.000
_cell.length_c   1.000
_cell.angle_alpha   90.00
_cell.angle_beta   90.00
_cell.angle_gamma   90.00
#
_symmetry.space_group_name_H-M   'P 1'
#
loop_
_entity.id
_entity.type
_entity.pdbx_description
1 polymer ?
#
loop_
_entity_poly.entity_id
_entity_poly.type
_entity_poly.pdbx_seq_one_letter_code
_entity_poly.pdbx_strand_id
1 'polypeptide(L)'
;MTLIYKDECFELGLPEPKKGEHQTHYVTRVMMEGIRLDTRQARYIGIGNLHSLVSELNRKRVPFSLAHLKVPCPKTKQVPPNPVDVIWMTDTERSEFLEMKKGSK
;
A
#
# COMPACT_ATOMS: atom_id res chain seq x y z
N MET A 1 9.16 -12.85 -10.51
CA MET A 1 8.33 -13.16 -9.33
C MET A 1 8.51 -12.04 -8.34
N THR A 2 7.46 -11.26 -8.09
CA THR A 2 7.48 -10.24 -7.04
C THR A 2 7.15 -10.94 -5.73
N LEU A 3 8.16 -11.13 -4.87
CA LEU A 3 7.94 -11.69 -3.54
C LEU A 3 7.50 -10.56 -2.60
N ILE A 4 6.32 -10.70 -2.02
CA ILE A 4 5.90 -9.95 -0.83
C ILE A 4 6.21 -10.86 0.35
N TYR A 5 6.97 -10.37 1.32
CA TYR A 5 7.43 -11.19 2.44
C TYR A 5 6.31 -11.34 3.46
N LYS A 6 5.84 -12.58 3.62
CA LYS A 6 4.67 -12.93 4.44
C LYS A 6 4.92 -12.66 5.93
N ASP A 7 6.10 -12.98 6.43
CA ASP A 7 6.41 -12.88 7.86
C ASP A 7 6.43 -11.40 8.29
N GLU A 8 7.04 -10.54 7.48
CA GLU A 8 7.10 -9.09 7.69
C GLU A 8 5.72 -8.43 7.55
N CYS A 9 4.85 -8.94 6.66
CA CYS A 9 3.45 -8.51 6.63
C CYS A 9 2.77 -8.80 7.97
N PHE A 10 2.97 -10.00 8.52
CA PHE A 10 2.37 -10.39 9.79
C PHE A 10 2.90 -9.56 10.97
N GLU A 11 4.21 -9.27 11.00
CA GLU A 11 4.81 -8.38 12.01
C GLU A 11 4.20 -6.97 12.00
N LEU A 12 3.82 -6.48 10.82
CA LEU A 12 3.19 -5.17 10.66
C LEU A 12 1.66 -5.20 10.82
N GLY A 13 1.05 -6.37 11.09
CA GLY A 13 -0.40 -6.53 11.16
C GLY A 13 -1.11 -6.35 9.81
N LEU A 14 -0.38 -6.55 8.69
CA LEU A 14 -0.92 -6.47 7.34
C LEU A 14 -1.57 -7.81 6.94
N PRO A 15 -2.56 -7.78 6.02
CA PRO A 15 -3.19 -8.99 5.52
C PRO A 15 -2.18 -9.91 4.83
N GLU A 16 -2.41 -11.22 4.91
CA GLU A 16 -1.53 -12.20 4.27
C GLU A 16 -1.49 -12.01 2.74
N PRO A 17 -0.30 -11.92 2.11
CA PRO A 17 -0.18 -11.82 0.65
C PRO A 17 -0.64 -13.12 -0.03
N LYS A 18 -1.37 -13.00 -1.14
CA LYS A 18 -1.79 -14.19 -1.91
C LYS A 18 -0.61 -14.72 -2.73
N LYS A 19 -0.61 -16.04 -2.98
CA LYS A 19 0.43 -16.69 -3.79
C LYS A 19 0.46 -16.08 -5.20
N GLY A 20 1.60 -15.46 -5.57
CA GLY A 20 1.78 -14.80 -6.86
C GLY A 20 1.03 -13.47 -7.04
N GLU A 21 0.59 -12.86 -5.94
CA GLU A 21 -0.12 -11.57 -5.99
C GLU A 21 0.79 -10.45 -6.52
N HIS A 22 0.25 -9.65 -7.44
CA HIS A 22 0.92 -8.43 -7.89
C HIS A 22 0.97 -7.40 -6.76
N GLN A 23 2.09 -6.69 -6.64
CA GLN A 23 2.29 -5.65 -5.61
C GLN A 23 1.16 -4.61 -5.62
N THR A 24 0.71 -4.14 -6.80
CA THR A 24 -0.41 -3.20 -6.87
C THR A 24 -1.72 -3.77 -6.33
N HIS A 25 -2.04 -5.03 -6.62
CA HIS A 25 -3.26 -5.68 -6.11
C HIS A 25 -3.20 -5.85 -4.59
N TYR A 26 -2.05 -6.25 -4.06
CA TYR A 26 -1.84 -6.36 -2.62
C TYR A 26 -2.02 -5.00 -1.93
N VAL A 27 -1.36 -3.95 -2.42
CA VAL A 27 -1.46 -2.60 -1.85
C VAL A 27 -2.88 -2.06 -1.91
N THR A 28 -3.59 -2.25 -3.03
CA THR A 28 -5.01 -1.88 -3.12
C THR A 28 -5.85 -2.62 -2.07
N ARG A 29 -5.60 -3.92 -1.83
CA ARG A 29 -6.31 -4.68 -0.80
C ARG A 29 -6.04 -4.15 0.61
N VAL A 30 -4.77 -3.87 0.92
CA VAL A 30 -4.38 -3.26 2.22
C VAL A 30 -5.11 -1.94 2.44
N MET A 31 -5.14 -1.05 1.44
CA MET A 31 -5.85 0.22 1.54
C MET A 31 -7.37 0.03 1.67
N MET A 32 -7.94 -0.97 0.99
CA MET A 32 -9.36 -1.31 1.10
C MET A 32 -9.77 -1.81 2.49
N GLU A 33 -8.85 -2.44 3.22
CA GLU A 33 -9.03 -2.80 4.64
C GLU A 33 -8.93 -1.58 5.58
N GLY A 34 -8.68 -0.38 5.05
CA GLY A 34 -8.54 0.86 5.82
C GLY A 34 -7.15 1.03 6.43
N ILE A 35 -6.19 0.19 6.03
CA ILE A 35 -4.82 0.22 6.54
C ILE A 35 -4.00 1.23 5.74
N ARG A 36 -3.21 2.04 6.45
CA ARG A 36 -2.26 2.98 5.85
C ARG A 36 -0.94 2.25 5.56
N LEU A 37 -0.33 2.57 4.43
CA LEU A 37 0.95 2.01 4.03
C LEU A 37 1.93 3.12 3.69
N ASP A 38 3.13 3.07 4.25
CA ASP A 38 4.20 4.00 3.90
C ASP A 38 5.35 3.34 3.12
N THR A 39 6.20 4.16 2.48
CA THR A 39 7.32 3.66 1.66
C THR A 39 8.30 2.77 2.45
N ARG A 40 8.47 2.96 3.76
CA ARG A 40 9.35 2.15 4.60
C ARG A 40 8.70 0.81 4.92
N GLN A 41 7.42 0.79 5.28
CA GLN A 41 6.64 -0.44 5.43
C GLN A 41 6.61 -1.25 4.13
N ALA A 42 6.33 -0.60 3.00
CA ALA A 42 6.34 -1.23 1.68
C ALA A 42 7.69 -1.93 1.41
N ARG A 43 8.81 -1.24 1.60
CA ARG A 43 10.15 -1.84 1.44
C ARG A 43 10.42 -2.97 2.43
N TYR A 44 9.90 -2.87 3.65
CA TYR A 44 10.08 -3.91 4.67
C TYR A 44 9.43 -5.22 4.24
N ILE A 45 8.25 -5.16 3.64
CA ILE A 45 7.50 -6.34 3.18
C ILE A 45 7.84 -6.79 1.75
N GLY A 46 8.93 -6.28 1.16
CA GLY A 46 9.37 -6.67 -0.19
C GLY A 46 8.62 -5.97 -1.33
N ILE A 47 7.80 -4.96 -1.03
CA ILE A 47 7.24 -4.07 -2.03
C ILE A 47 8.31 -3.06 -2.45
N GLY A 48 8.39 -2.80 -3.76
CA GLY A 48 9.39 -1.91 -4.35
C GLY A 48 9.20 -0.44 -3.96
N ASN A 49 9.37 0.46 -4.93
CA ASN A 49 9.15 1.87 -4.67
C ASN A 49 7.65 2.20 -4.67
N LEU A 50 7.14 2.69 -3.53
CA LEU A 50 5.75 3.13 -3.40
C LEU A 50 5.40 4.21 -4.43
N HIS A 51 6.35 5.08 -4.78
CA HIS A 51 6.20 6.08 -5.84
C HIS A 51 5.79 5.47 -7.19
N SER A 52 6.40 4.34 -7.58
CA SER A 52 6.07 3.64 -8.82
C SER A 52 4.66 3.04 -8.78
N LEU A 53 4.27 2.50 -7.62
CA LEU A 53 2.92 1.98 -7.41
C LEU A 53 1.88 3.09 -7.45
N VAL A 54 2.17 4.24 -6.85
CA VAL A 54 1.32 5.45 -6.92
C VAL A 54 1.10 5.87 -8.38
N SER A 55 2.15 5.91 -9.20
CA SER A 55 2.01 6.19 -10.63
C SER A 55 1.12 5.15 -11.34
N GLU A 56 1.26 3.87 -11.00
CA GLU A 56 0.42 2.80 -11.57
C GLU A 56 -1.05 2.91 -11.11
N LEU A 57 -1.29 3.22 -9.84
CA LEU A 57 -2.63 3.40 -9.26
C LEU A 57 -3.34 4.60 -9.90
N ASN A 58 -2.63 5.73 -10.06
CA ASN A 58 -3.13 6.90 -10.76
C ASN A 58 -3.50 6.58 -12.22
N ARG A 59 -2.65 5.82 -12.92
CA ARG A 59 -2.93 5.38 -14.29
C ARG A 59 -4.19 4.50 -14.37
N LYS A 60 -4.43 3.67 -13.36
CA LYS A 60 -5.64 2.82 -13.23
C LYS A 60 -6.86 3.57 -12.68
N ARG A 61 -6.74 4.87 -12.38
CA ARG A 61 -7.78 5.72 -11.76
C ARG A 61 -8.32 5.13 -10.45
N VAL A 62 -7.46 4.46 -9.69
CA VAL A 62 -7.84 3.99 -8.36
C VAL A 62 -7.91 5.22 -7.44
N PRO A 63 -9.00 5.42 -6.69
CA PRO A 63 -9.09 6.51 -5.72
C PRO A 63 -8.21 6.16 -4.51
N PHE A 64 -7.26 7.02 -4.17
CA PHE A 64 -6.45 6.90 -2.95
C PHE A 64 -5.94 8.27 -2.54
N SER A 65 -5.70 8.41 -1.24
CA SER A 65 -5.09 9.58 -0.64
C SER A 65 -3.58 9.34 -0.48
N LEU A 66 -2.80 10.40 -0.73
CA LEU A 66 -1.35 10.39 -0.58
C LEU A 66 -0.91 11.60 0.25
N ALA A 67 -0.03 11.36 1.23
CA ALA A 67 0.66 12.41 1.96
C ALA A 67 2.14 12.08 2.12
N HIS A 68 2.94 13.12 2.33
CA HIS A 68 4.36 12.99 2.65
C HIS A 68 4.58 13.23 4.13
N LEU A 69 4.86 12.17 4.89
CA LEU A 69 4.99 12.24 6.35
C LEU A 69 6.33 11.67 6.82
N LYS A 70 6.79 12.12 7.99
CA LYS A 70 7.95 11.53 8.68
C LYS A 70 7.46 10.40 9.57
N VAL A 71 7.68 9.16 9.15
CA VAL A 71 7.25 7.95 9.86
C VAL A 71 8.45 7.11 10.29
N PRO A 72 8.41 6.45 11.45
CA PRO A 72 9.48 5.56 11.89
C PRO A 72 9.62 4.37 10.94
N CYS A 73 10.85 4.05 10.56
CA CYS A 73 11.12 2.87 9.76
C CYS A 73 10.95 1.60 10.61
N PRO A 74 10.13 0.61 10.21
CA PRO A 74 9.93 -0.60 10.99
C PRO A 74 11.22 -1.41 11.21
N LYS A 75 12.14 -1.37 10.24
CA LYS A 75 13.43 -2.08 10.31
C LYS A 75 14.43 -1.46 11.28
N THR A 76 14.61 -0.15 11.25
CA THR A 76 15.66 0.54 12.03
C THR A 76 15.12 1.24 13.27
N LYS A 77 13.79 1.32 13.41
CA LYS A 77 13.06 2.08 14.45
C LYS A 77 13.42 3.58 14.50
N GLN A 78 14.12 4.07 13.49
CA GLN A 78 14.53 5.47 13.36
C GLN A 78 13.60 6.20 12.39
N VAL A 79 13.32 7.47 12.70
CA VAL A 79 12.58 8.36 11.80
C VAL A 79 13.59 8.92 10.78
N PRO A 80 13.39 8.68 9.48
CA PRO A 80 14.27 9.22 8.46
C PRO A 80 14.17 10.77 8.43
N PRO A 81 15.26 11.46 8.06
CA PRO A 81 15.26 12.93 7.98
C PRO A 81 14.30 13.46 6.91
N ASN A 82 14.16 12.70 5.81
CA ASN A 82 13.28 13.03 4.70
C ASN A 82 11.89 12.41 4.89
N PRO A 83 10.81 13.16 4.55
CA PRO A 83 9.46 12.60 4.55
C PRO A 83 9.36 11.49 3.50
N VAL A 84 8.45 10.55 3.75
CA VAL A 84 8.16 9.43 2.84
C VAL A 84 6.70 9.47 2.42
N ASP A 85 6.40 8.82 1.30
CA ASP A 85 5.03 8.66 0.81
C ASP A 85 4.26 7.74 1.76
N VAL A 86 3.08 8.19 2.13
CA VAL A 86 2.09 7.44 2.90
C VAL A 86 0.80 7.45 2.10
N ILE A 87 0.27 6.26 1.84
CA ILE A 87 -0.96 6.08 1.08
C ILE A 87 -2.03 5.38 1.92
N TRP A 88 -3.27 5.74 1.70
CA TRP A 88 -4.44 5.11 2.31
C TRP A 88 -5.69 5.37 1.47
N MET A 89 -6.80 4.72 1.82
CA MET A 89 -8.12 5.07 1.30
C MET A 89 -9.04 5.47 2.45
N THR A 90 -9.76 6.56 2.27
CA THR A 90 -10.89 7.00 3.10
C THR A 90 -12.11 6.11 2.87
N ASP A 91 -13.13 6.21 3.72
CA ASP A 91 -14.39 5.46 3.53
C ASP A 91 -15.07 5.79 2.18
N THR A 92 -14.99 7.05 1.76
CA THR A 92 -15.54 7.52 0.48
C THR A 92 -14.78 6.91 -0.70
N GLU A 93 -13.45 6.98 -0.70
CA GLU A 93 -12.60 6.40 -1.77
C GLU A 93 -12.76 4.87 -1.85
N ARG A 94 -12.92 4.18 -0.71
CA ARG A 94 -13.22 2.74 -0.68
C ARG A 94 -14.55 2.42 -1.35
N SER A 95 -15.58 3.23 -1.08
CA SER A 95 -16.90 3.07 -1.69
C SER A 95 -16.84 3.30 -3.20
N GLU A 96 -16.16 4.36 -3.65
CA GLU A 96 -15.94 4.65 -5.07
C GLU A 96 -15.23 3.49 -5.78
N PHE A 97 -14.18 2.94 -5.18
CA PHE A 97 -13.47 1.80 -5.75
C PHE A 97 -14.36 0.56 -5.88
N LEU A 98 -15.24 0.30 -4.91
CA LEU A 98 -16.19 -0.81 -4.97
C LEU A 98 -17.21 -0.62 -6.10
N GLU A 99 -17.73 0.59 -6.29
CA GLU A 99 -18.67 0.88 -7.39
C GLU A 99 -17.99 0.74 -8.76
N MET A 100 -16.75 1.22 -8.93
CA MET A 100 -15.96 1.01 -10.15
C MET A 100 -15.78 -0.48 -10.47
N LYS A 101 -15.55 -1.30 -9.45
CA LYS A 101 -15.38 -2.74 -9.60
C LYS A 101 -16.70 -3.46 -9.94
N LYS A 102 -17.84 -2.98 -9.44
CA LYS A 102 -19.18 -3.51 -9.78
C LYS A 102 -19.56 -3.19 -11.22
N GLY A 103 -19.22 -2.00 -11.72
CA GLY A 103 -19.51 -1.58 -13.10
C GLY A 103 -18.63 -2.21 -14.18
N SER A 104 -17.55 -2.90 -13.81
CA SER A 104 -16.67 -3.62 -14.75
C SER A 104 -17.07 -5.09 -14.96
N LYS A 105 -18.29 -5.48 -14.56
CA LYS A 105 -18.79 -6.86 -14.63
C LYS A 105 -19.82 -7.05 -15.73
#